data_AF-A0A835DYC2-F1
#
_entry.id   AF-A0A835DYC2-F1
#
_cell.length_a   1.000
_cell.length_b   1.000
_cell.length_c   1.000
_cell.angle_alpha   90.00
_cell.angle_beta   90.00
_cell.angle_gamma   90.00
#
_symmetry.space_group_name_H-M   'P 1'
#
loop_
_entity.id
_entity.type
_entity.pdbx_description
1 polymer ?
#
loop_
_entity_poly.entity_id
_entity_poly.type
_entity_poly.pdbx_seq_one_letter_code
_entity_poly.pdbx_strand_id
1 'polypeptide(L)'
;MDASNYSAIKKKVANGCSIKSPRQVDAGGRSWRIIYYPNGMQPGTTESISLYLQLDDAAGGEGFEVQYRFVISAPENGLGFMSGQVVAKFNRLDKNAHGFERFVTRDELEKSACLRNDAFHIRCDVTVLSRTRTRSSVEAAAEETSLV
;
A
#
# COMPACT_ATOMS: atom_id res chain seq x y z
N MET A 1 -5.65 9.89 -2.05
CA MET A 1 -6.90 9.42 -1.41
C MET A 1 -7.23 10.42 -0.33
N ASP A 2 -8.41 11.03 -0.40
CA ASP A 2 -8.91 11.90 0.65
C ASP A 2 -9.54 11.06 1.76
N ALA A 3 -9.03 11.21 2.99
CA ALA A 3 -9.56 10.57 4.18
C ALA A 3 -10.33 11.61 5.00
N SER A 4 -11.61 11.81 4.67
CA SER A 4 -12.53 12.74 5.36
C SER A 4 -13.31 12.05 6.48
N ASN A 5 -13.85 12.81 7.43
CA ASN A 5 -14.60 12.33 8.60
C ASN A 5 -13.74 11.41 9.50
N TYR A 6 -12.47 11.77 9.67
CA TYR A 6 -11.49 10.97 10.42
C TYR A 6 -11.99 10.62 11.83
N SER A 7 -12.56 11.57 12.55
CA SER A 7 -13.07 11.41 13.92
C SER A 7 -14.18 10.36 14.04
N ALA A 8 -15.03 10.23 13.02
CA ALA A 8 -16.08 9.22 12.96
C ALA A 8 -15.52 7.87 12.52
N ILE A 9 -14.62 7.86 11.53
CA ILE A 9 -13.97 6.66 11.00
C ILE A 9 -13.21 5.94 12.11
N LYS A 10 -12.38 6.65 12.89
CA LYS A 10 -11.58 6.04 13.97
C LYS A 10 -12.42 5.41 15.08
N LYS A 11 -13.68 5.81 15.24
CA LYS A 11 -14.63 5.22 16.21
C LYS A 11 -15.41 4.03 15.64
N LYS A 12 -15.76 4.08 14.34
CA LYS A 12 -16.65 3.11 13.70
C LYS A 12 -15.93 1.92 13.07
N VAL A 13 -14.70 2.12 12.61
CA VAL A 13 -13.93 1.07 11.92
C VAL A 13 -13.13 0.30 12.96
N ALA A 14 -13.29 -1.03 13.03
CA ALA A 14 -12.52 -1.86 13.96
C ALA A 14 -11.05 -2.01 13.51
N ASN A 15 -10.14 -2.39 14.43
CA ASN A 15 -8.79 -2.85 14.07
C ASN A 15 -8.88 -4.01 13.06
N GLY A 16 -8.00 -4.02 12.07
CA GLY A 16 -8.03 -4.99 10.98
C GLY A 16 -9.06 -4.71 9.88
N CYS A 17 -9.96 -3.74 10.06
CA CYS A 17 -10.83 -3.26 8.98
C CYS A 17 -10.19 -2.08 8.24
N SER A 18 -10.38 -2.02 6.92
CA SER A 18 -9.79 -1.00 6.06
C SER A 18 -10.80 -0.27 5.18
N ILE A 19 -10.36 0.88 4.68
CA ILE A 19 -11.01 1.67 3.66
C ILE A 19 -10.09 1.65 2.44
N LYS A 20 -10.64 1.30 1.27
CA LYS A 20 -9.90 1.37 0.00
C LYS A 20 -10.02 2.75 -0.62
N SER A 21 -9.01 3.16 -1.37
CA SER A 21 -9.16 4.35 -2.23
C SER A 21 -10.35 4.18 -3.18
N PRO A 22 -11.16 5.23 -3.39
CA PRO A 22 -12.37 5.13 -4.19
C PRO A 22 -12.08 4.87 -5.67
N ARG A 23 -10.91 5.31 -6.14
CA ARG A 23 -10.43 5.06 -7.50
C ARG A 23 -9.16 4.22 -7.45
N GLN A 24 -9.02 3.34 -8.44
CA GLN A 24 -7.75 2.73 -8.78
C GLN A 24 -6.91 3.71 -9.60
N VAL A 25 -5.59 3.51 -9.59
CA VAL A 25 -4.64 4.26 -10.41
C VAL A 25 -3.87 3.28 -11.27
N ASP A 26 -3.80 3.55 -12.57
CA ASP A 26 -3.03 2.74 -13.51
C ASP A 26 -1.59 3.27 -13.62
N ALA A 27 -0.62 2.43 -13.32
CA ALA A 27 0.80 2.76 -13.41
C ALA A 27 1.60 1.51 -13.81
N GLY A 28 2.46 1.64 -14.83
CA GLY A 28 3.28 0.54 -15.32
C GLY A 28 2.48 -0.63 -15.92
N GLY A 29 1.29 -0.35 -16.47
CA GLY A 29 0.38 -1.36 -17.02
C GLY A 29 -0.30 -2.24 -15.97
N ARG A 30 -0.41 -1.72 -14.74
CA ARG A 30 -1.01 -2.37 -13.57
C ARG A 30 -1.91 -1.38 -12.85
N SER A 31 -3.01 -1.86 -12.28
CA SER A 31 -3.96 -1.09 -11.49
C SER A 31 -3.67 -1.25 -10.01
N TRP A 32 -3.67 -0.13 -9.28
CA TRP A 32 -3.27 -0.06 -7.87
C TRP A 32 -4.33 0.62 -7.01
N ARG A 33 -4.42 0.22 -5.74
CA ARG A 33 -5.21 0.93 -4.71
C ARG A 33 -4.41 1.16 -3.44
N ILE A 34 -4.76 2.24 -2.75
CA ILE A 34 -4.33 2.48 -1.38
C ILE A 34 -5.35 1.80 -0.45
N ILE A 35 -4.85 1.05 0.52
CA ILE A 35 -5.62 0.45 1.59
C ILE A 35 -5.23 1.14 2.89
N TYR A 36 -6.19 1.78 3.52
CA TYR A 36 -6.03 2.56 4.74
C TYR A 36 -6.72 1.86 5.91
N TYR A 37 -5.95 1.53 6.95
CA TYR A 37 -6.46 0.98 8.20
C TYR A 37 -6.41 2.08 9.28
N PRO A 38 -7.57 2.68 9.64
CA PRO A 38 -7.61 3.78 10.62
C PRO A 38 -7.14 3.39 12.02
N ASN A 39 -7.34 2.13 12.40
CA ASN A 39 -7.04 1.60 13.72
C ASN A 39 -6.06 0.43 13.65
N GLY A 40 -5.12 0.47 12.71
CA GLY A 40 -4.12 -0.58 12.51
C GLY A 40 -4.64 -1.81 11.76
N MET A 41 -3.74 -2.53 11.08
CA MET A 41 -4.06 -3.78 10.37
C MET A 41 -4.08 -5.00 11.30
N GLN A 42 -3.15 -5.06 12.27
CA GLN A 42 -2.94 -6.23 13.12
C GLN A 42 -3.18 -5.91 14.60
N PRO A 43 -3.43 -6.93 15.44
CA PRO A 43 -3.33 -6.77 16.88
C PRO A 43 -1.99 -6.13 17.28
N GLY A 44 -2.01 -5.15 18.18
CA GLY A 44 -0.82 -4.41 18.62
C GLY A 44 -0.44 -3.21 17.74
N THR A 45 -1.15 -2.95 16.64
CA THR A 45 -0.98 -1.73 15.80
C THR A 45 -2.10 -0.70 16.01
N THR A 46 -2.94 -0.87 17.04
CA THR A 46 -4.20 -0.11 17.25
C THR A 46 -4.02 1.39 17.43
N GLU A 47 -2.85 1.81 17.90
CA GLU A 47 -2.52 3.23 18.12
C GLU A 47 -1.96 3.92 16.88
N SER A 48 -1.79 3.18 15.78
CA SER A 48 -1.26 3.70 14.52
C SER A 48 -2.24 3.51 13.38
N ILE A 49 -2.16 4.40 12.40
CA ILE A 49 -2.73 4.09 11.09
C ILE A 49 -1.77 3.18 10.32
N SER A 50 -2.32 2.24 9.56
CA SER A 50 -1.54 1.43 8.63
C SER A 50 -1.93 1.77 7.19
N LEU A 51 -0.93 1.83 6.30
CA LEU A 51 -1.11 2.14 4.89
C LEU A 51 -0.47 1.06 4.03
N TYR A 52 -1.22 0.54 3.06
CA TYR A 52 -0.75 -0.47 2.13
C TYR A 52 -1.07 -0.07 0.69
N LEU A 53 -0.16 -0.40 -0.21
CA LEU A 53 -0.38 -0.41 -1.64
C LEU A 53 -0.81 -1.82 -2.00
N GLN A 54 -1.92 -1.96 -2.72
CA GLN A 54 -2.46 -3.24 -3.18
C GLN A 54 -2.57 -3.23 -4.69
N LEU A 55 -2.17 -4.34 -5.31
CA LEU A 55 -2.43 -4.63 -6.71
C LEU A 55 -3.92 -4.94 -6.90
N ASP A 56 -4.60 -4.19 -7.77
CA ASP A 56 -6.05 -4.25 -8.04
C ASP A 56 -6.40 -4.72 -9.46
N ASP A 57 -5.41 -5.21 -10.21
CA ASP A 57 -5.64 -5.81 -11.54
C ASP A 57 -6.68 -6.93 -11.50
N ALA A 58 -7.13 -7.43 -12.65
CA ALA A 58 -7.85 -8.70 -12.77
C ALA A 58 -7.00 -9.88 -13.30
N ALA A 59 -5.85 -9.64 -13.93
CA ALA A 59 -5.14 -10.65 -14.75
C ALA A 59 -3.66 -10.90 -14.38
N GLY A 60 -3.29 -12.19 -14.36
CA GLY A 60 -1.91 -12.71 -14.44
C GLY A 60 -1.22 -13.02 -13.10
N GLY A 61 -0.34 -14.03 -13.11
CA GLY A 61 0.45 -14.52 -11.96
C GLY A 61 1.96 -14.26 -12.03
N GLU A 62 2.42 -13.43 -12.97
CA GLU A 62 3.81 -12.95 -12.99
C GLU A 62 4.03 -11.96 -11.85
N GLY A 63 5.22 -11.99 -11.24
CA GLY A 63 5.59 -11.02 -10.20
C GLY A 63 6.18 -9.74 -10.79
N PHE A 64 6.11 -8.63 -10.04
CA PHE A 64 6.71 -7.35 -10.43
C PHE A 64 7.47 -6.73 -9.27
N GLU A 65 8.60 -6.10 -9.56
CA GLU A 65 9.25 -5.22 -8.60
C GLU A 65 8.67 -3.82 -8.71
N VAL A 66 8.20 -3.31 -7.59
CA VAL A 66 7.55 -2.01 -7.49
C VAL A 66 8.25 -1.22 -6.42
N GLN A 67 8.71 -0.05 -6.81
CA GLN A 67 9.16 0.97 -5.89
C GLN A 67 7.96 1.83 -5.49
N TYR A 68 7.73 2.02 -4.20
CA TYR A 68 6.67 2.89 -3.71
C TYR A 68 7.07 3.70 -2.47
N ARG A 69 6.33 4.79 -2.22
CA ARG A 69 6.47 5.64 -1.05
C ARG A 69 5.12 6.24 -0.66
N PHE A 70 4.78 6.19 0.63
CA PHE A 70 3.58 6.84 1.17
C PHE A 70 3.90 8.24 1.70
N VAL A 71 2.96 9.17 1.47
CA VAL A 71 3.04 10.55 1.94
C VAL A 71 1.67 10.99 2.47
N ILE A 72 1.64 11.59 3.65
CA ILE A 72 0.53 12.41 4.14
C ILE A 72 1.06 13.83 4.25
N SER A 73 0.60 14.72 3.37
CA SER A 73 1.10 16.09 3.29
C SER A 73 0.27 17.04 4.15
N ALA A 74 0.93 17.97 4.83
CA ALA A 74 0.26 19.13 5.39
C ALA A 74 0.03 20.21 4.31
N PRO A 75 -1.03 21.03 4.43
CA PRO A 75 -1.17 22.24 3.62
C PRO A 75 -0.04 23.24 3.90
N GLU A 76 0.27 24.11 2.93
CA GLU A 76 1.02 25.36 3.11
C GLU A 76 2.34 25.23 3.90
N ASN A 77 3.32 24.51 3.33
CA ASN A 77 4.68 24.36 3.87
C ASN A 77 4.80 23.63 5.23
N GLY A 78 3.73 23.04 5.74
CA GLY A 78 3.79 22.20 6.94
C GLY A 78 4.58 20.90 6.71
N LEU A 79 5.19 20.39 7.78
CA LEU A 79 5.84 19.06 7.77
C LEU A 79 4.76 17.97 7.67
N GLY A 80 4.91 17.11 6.66
CA GLY A 80 4.08 15.92 6.47
C GLY A 80 4.73 14.65 7.02
N PHE A 81 3.97 13.55 6.97
CA PHE A 81 4.49 12.22 7.24
C PHE A 81 4.87 11.54 5.95
N MET A 82 6.04 10.91 5.91
CA MET A 82 6.53 10.25 4.71
C MET A 82 7.25 8.96 5.09
N SER A 83 6.94 7.87 4.40
CA SER A 83 7.71 6.64 4.57
C SER A 83 9.08 6.73 3.90
N GLY A 84 9.97 5.82 4.26
CA GLY A 84 11.09 5.47 3.38
C GLY A 84 10.60 5.02 1.99
N GLN A 85 11.48 5.09 1.01
CA GLN A 85 11.25 4.46 -0.29
C GLN A 85 11.50 2.96 -0.17
N VAL A 86 10.54 2.17 -0.64
CA VAL A 86 10.59 0.70 -0.53
C VAL A 86 10.49 0.12 -1.93
N VAL A 87 11.29 -0.91 -2.20
CA VAL A 87 11.12 -1.80 -3.35
C VAL A 87 10.56 -3.12 -2.84
N ALA A 88 9.43 -3.55 -3.39
CA ALA A 88 8.80 -4.81 -3.02
C ALA A 88 8.36 -5.60 -4.26
N LYS A 89 8.37 -6.92 -4.12
CA LYS A 89 7.85 -7.84 -5.14
C LYS A 89 6.36 -8.04 -4.91
N PHE A 90 5.56 -7.57 -5.85
CA PHE A 90 4.12 -7.80 -5.87
C PHE A 90 3.81 -9.02 -6.71
N ASN A 91 3.04 -9.94 -6.16
CA ASN A 91 2.49 -11.08 -6.89
C ASN A 91 1.04 -11.30 -6.46
N ARG A 92 0.18 -11.53 -7.45
CA ARG A 92 -1.23 -11.80 -7.23
C ARG A 92 -1.49 -13.12 -6.47
N LEU A 93 -0.62 -14.12 -6.67
CA LEU A 93 -0.75 -15.47 -6.10
C LEU A 93 -0.18 -15.62 -4.69
N ASP A 94 0.64 -14.66 -4.25
CA ASP A 94 1.33 -14.71 -2.97
C ASP A 94 1.05 -13.43 -2.18
N LYS A 95 1.89 -12.41 -2.33
CA LYS A 95 1.74 -11.13 -1.63
C LYS A 95 1.34 -10.02 -2.60
N ASN A 96 0.05 -9.70 -2.61
CA ASN A 96 -0.52 -8.67 -3.48
C ASN A 96 -0.57 -7.27 -2.85
N ALA A 97 -0.17 -7.14 -1.58
CA ALA A 97 -0.17 -5.88 -0.85
C ALA A 97 1.06 -5.72 0.05
N HIS A 98 1.67 -4.53 0.00
CA HIS A 98 2.83 -4.15 0.80
C HIS A 98 2.62 -2.75 1.39
N GLY A 99 3.14 -2.52 2.58
CA GLY A 99 2.83 -1.30 3.32
C GLY A 99 3.54 -1.21 4.64
N PHE A 100 3.06 -0.29 5.48
CA PHE A 100 3.58 0.01 6.79
C PHE A 100 2.51 -0.26 7.83
N GLU A 101 2.77 -1.24 8.70
CA GLU A 101 1.88 -1.59 9.82
C GLU A 101 1.70 -0.42 10.80
N ARG A 102 2.77 0.36 11.02
CA ARG A 102 2.77 1.56 11.86
C ARG A 102 3.32 2.73 11.05
N PHE A 103 2.48 3.32 10.19
CA PHE A 103 2.91 4.43 9.35
C PHE A 103 3.09 5.74 10.15
N VAL A 104 2.07 6.10 10.92
CA VAL A 104 2.11 7.20 11.90
C VAL A 104 1.14 6.88 13.03
N THR A 105 1.45 7.29 14.26
CA THR A 105 0.50 7.14 15.37
C THR A 105 -0.70 8.07 15.19
N ARG A 106 -1.87 7.68 15.73
CA ARG A 106 -3.06 8.54 15.70
C ARG A 106 -2.82 9.83 16.49
N ASP A 107 -2.12 9.74 17.61
CA ASP A 107 -1.75 10.91 18.44
C ASP A 107 -0.88 11.92 17.68
N GLU A 108 0.17 11.46 16.99
CA GLU A 108 1.02 12.34 16.16
C GLU A 108 0.24 12.96 15.00
N LEU A 109 -0.60 12.17 14.32
CA LEU A 109 -1.42 12.66 13.22
C LEU A 109 -2.41 13.75 13.70
N GLU A 110 -3.07 13.52 14.83
CA GLU A 110 -4.03 14.44 15.44
C GLU A 110 -3.38 15.75 15.92
N LYS A 111 -2.12 15.72 16.33
CA LYS A 111 -1.34 16.90 16.72
C LYS A 111 -0.68 17.62 15.54
N SER A 112 -0.70 17.01 14.36
CA SER A 112 -0.03 17.56 13.16
C SER A 112 -0.90 18.55 12.40
N ALA A 113 -0.25 19.36 11.55
CA ALA A 113 -0.95 20.21 10.58
C ALA A 113 -1.57 19.42 9.40
N CYS A 114 -1.32 18.11 9.30
CA CYS A 114 -1.85 17.28 8.22
C CYS A 114 -3.35 17.03 8.36
N LEU A 115 -3.85 16.91 9.59
CA LEU A 115 -5.27 16.73 9.88
C LEU A 115 -5.93 18.11 9.98
N ARG A 116 -6.66 18.52 8.94
CA ARG A 116 -7.39 19.80 8.90
C ARG A 116 -8.85 19.54 8.58
N ASN A 117 -9.76 20.18 9.32
CA ASN A 117 -11.21 20.04 9.12
C ASN A 117 -11.67 18.56 9.12
N ASP A 118 -11.14 17.77 10.05
CA ASP A 118 -11.41 16.32 10.17
C ASP A 118 -11.06 15.49 8.91
N ALA A 119 -10.09 15.99 8.12
CA ALA A 119 -9.64 15.34 6.90
C ALA A 119 -8.12 15.46 6.69
N PHE A 120 -7.55 14.51 5.95
CA PHE A 120 -6.17 14.54 5.46
C PHE A 120 -6.05 13.80 4.12
N HIS A 121 -4.95 14.03 3.40
CA HIS A 121 -4.72 13.40 2.10
C HIS A 121 -3.59 12.37 2.17
N ILE A 122 -3.88 11.15 1.71
CA ILE A 122 -2.90 10.06 1.58
C ILE A 122 -2.50 9.93 0.13
N ARG A 123 -1.21 10.08 -0.16
CA ARG A 123 -0.61 9.86 -1.48
C ARG A 123 0.32 8.64 -1.44
N CYS A 124 0.38 7.92 -2.55
CA CYS A 124 1.38 6.88 -2.77
C CYS A 124 2.03 7.11 -4.12
N ASP A 125 3.34 7.35 -4.12
CA ASP A 125 4.13 7.48 -5.33
C ASP A 125 4.57 6.07 -5.73
N VAL A 126 4.30 5.65 -6.98
CA VAL A 126 4.51 4.27 -7.45
C VAL A 126 5.34 4.27 -8.73
N THR A 127 6.34 3.40 -8.80
CA THR A 127 7.16 3.16 -10.00
C THR A 127 7.32 1.65 -10.19
N VAL A 128 6.85 1.13 -11.32
CA VAL A 128 7.00 -0.28 -11.67
C VAL A 128 8.36 -0.45 -12.36
N LEU A 129 9.25 -1.27 -11.78
CA LEU A 129 10.64 -1.37 -12.22
C LEU A 129 10.85 -2.48 -13.26
N SER A 130 10.32 -3.67 -13.01
CA SER A 130 10.52 -4.82 -13.90
C SER A 130 9.45 -5.91 -13.71
N ARG A 131 9.29 -6.75 -14.73
CA ARG A 131 8.51 -7.99 -14.65
C ARG A 131 9.45 -9.13 -14.31
N THR A 132 9.25 -9.78 -13.16
CA THR A 132 9.95 -11.03 -12.86
C THR A 132 9.18 -12.17 -13.52
N ARG A 133 9.78 -12.79 -14.55
CA ARG A 133 9.29 -14.06 -15.07
C ARG A 133 9.46 -15.10 -13.97
N THR A 134 8.36 -15.57 -13.41
CA THR A 134 8.35 -16.84 -12.68
C THR A 134 8.58 -17.93 -13.72
N ARG A 135 9.81 -18.44 -13.79
CA ARG A 135 10.12 -19.62 -14.61
C ARG A 135 9.26 -20.75 -14.04
N SER A 136 8.21 -21.13 -14.75
CA SER A 136 7.32 -22.18 -14.30
C SER A 136 8.10 -23.49 -14.20
N SER A 137 7.84 -24.29 -13.17
CA SER A 137 8.55 -25.56 -12.92
C SER A 137 8.38 -26.61 -14.03
N VAL A 138 7.64 -26.30 -15.11
CA VAL A 138 7.54 -27.16 -16.30
C VAL A 138 8.68 -26.94 -17.30
N GLU A 139 9.38 -25.80 -17.27
CA GLU A 139 10.51 -25.53 -18.19
C GLU A 139 11.87 -25.99 -17.63
N ALA A 140 11.99 -26.23 -16.33
CA ALA A 140 13.23 -26.74 -15.73
C ALA A 140 13.47 -28.22 -16.02
N ALA A 141 12.41 -29.01 -16.26
CA ALA A 141 12.52 -30.45 -16.54
C ALA A 141 12.84 -30.77 -18.01
N ALA A 142 12.64 -29.83 -18.93
CA ALA A 142 12.88 -30.03 -20.36
C ALA A 142 14.36 -29.86 -20.77
N GLU A 143 15.18 -29.21 -19.94
CA GLU A 143 16.63 -29.05 -20.20
C GLU A 143 17.45 -30.24 -19.67
N GLU A 144 16.93 -31.01 -18.70
CA GLU A 144 17.59 -32.22 -18.17
C GLU A 144 17.34 -33.48 -19.02
N THR A 145 16.32 -33.50 -19.90
CA THR A 145 16.04 -34.67 -20.76
C THR A 145 16.70 -34.62 -22.15
N SER A 146 17.44 -33.56 -22.47
CA SER A 146 18.20 -33.46 -23.72
C SER A 146 19.69 -33.87 -23.57
N LEU A 147 20.09 -34.33 -22.38
CA LEU A 147 21.41 -34.91 -22.10
C LEU A 147 21.25 -36.37 -21.62
N VAL A 148 20.69 -37.23 -22.46
CA VAL A 148 20.94 -38.70 -22.46
C VAL A 148 20.69 -39.27 -23.84
#